data_AF-A0A1L9WZQ6-F1
#
_entry.id   AF-A0A1L9WZQ6-F1
#
_cell.length_a   1.000
_cell.length_b   1.000
_cell.length_c   1.000
_cell.angle_alpha   90.00
_cell.angle_beta   90.00
_cell.angle_gamma   90.00
#
_symmetry.space_group_name_H-M   'P 1'
#
loop_
_entity.id
_entity.type
_entity.pdbx_description
1 polymer ?
#
loop_
_entity_poly.entity_id
_entity_poly.type
_entity_poly.pdbx_seq_one_letter_code
_entity_poly.pdbx_strand_id
1 'polypeptide(L)'
;MVKQSAEGKGSYVAFLNSQGRILNDAFIYLDLETNGSSSADPGWLIEADAAELPALLKHLKRHKLRAKLQLRALDPTERTVWAAWKNHNVQHGDGRWAAHSMGDSASEEGGAGWGAAGANITGCVDTRAPGFGLRLVTPGDADLRTHFARQLEGTEEASLGSYTVRRMLRGVAEGQTEILRAASLPLECNMDLAQAIDFRKGCYVGQELTIRTRHTGVVRKRILPVQLYADSLPEGVSEGPVYDPSVAEGLLAPPAGVQGLDISRVGPSKGRSAGKFLAGVGNVGLALCRLEMMTDVALSAEGATQFTPDREFKISWDATAVEEGGLEGAEGGKIRTVKVKAFVPPWTREYIASGTQQARARDPVREGQRARELAERLAAEEEEEEDARLH
;
A
#
# COMPACT_ATOMS: atom_id res chain seq x y z
N MET A 1 4.01 -8.98 8.74
CA MET A 1 4.52 -9.56 7.48
C MET A 1 5.91 -9.00 7.15
N VAL A 2 6.91 -9.20 8.03
CA VAL A 2 8.22 -8.55 7.83
C VAL A 2 9.10 -9.40 6.93
N LYS A 3 9.45 -8.88 5.75
CA LYS A 3 10.62 -9.32 4.97
C LYS A 3 11.84 -8.74 5.67
N GLN A 4 12.82 -9.56 6.01
CA GLN A 4 14.06 -9.07 6.62
C GLN A 4 14.73 -8.14 5.59
N SER A 5 14.69 -6.83 5.81
CA SER A 5 15.52 -5.90 5.04
C SER A 5 16.95 -6.21 5.43
N ALA A 6 17.79 -6.53 4.44
CA ALA A 6 19.22 -6.34 4.60
C ALA A 6 19.40 -4.89 5.11
N GLU A 7 20.14 -4.72 6.21
CA GLU A 7 20.57 -3.41 6.72
C GLU A 7 19.56 -2.54 7.51
N GLY A 8 18.69 -3.13 8.34
CA GLY A 8 18.25 -2.44 9.58
C GLY A 8 17.33 -1.20 9.48
N LYS A 9 16.55 -1.00 8.42
CA LYS A 9 15.76 0.24 8.22
C LYS A 9 14.31 0.00 7.82
N GLY A 10 13.50 -0.42 8.77
CA GLY A 10 12.04 -0.50 8.72
C GLY A 10 11.38 -1.22 7.52
N SER A 11 10.06 -1.41 7.57
CA SER A 11 9.30 -2.04 6.49
C SER A 11 7.81 -1.70 6.54
N TYR A 12 7.19 -1.51 5.37
CA TYR A 12 5.74 -1.44 5.25
C TYR A 12 5.12 -2.82 5.44
N VAL A 13 4.02 -2.91 6.19
CA VAL A 13 3.35 -4.17 6.55
C VAL A 13 1.84 -3.97 6.65
N ALA A 14 1.11 -5.07 6.85
CA ALA A 14 -0.27 -5.04 7.32
C ALA A 14 -0.48 -6.01 8.48
N PHE A 15 -1.45 -5.67 9.33
CA PHE A 15 -2.04 -6.57 10.31
C PHE A 15 -3.34 -7.12 9.77
N LEU A 16 -3.52 -8.45 9.81
CA LEU A 16 -4.68 -9.12 9.24
C LEU A 16 -5.55 -9.76 10.34
N ASN A 17 -6.83 -9.93 10.05
CA ASN A 17 -7.67 -10.85 10.81
C ASN A 17 -7.46 -12.31 10.34
N SER A 18 -8.06 -13.27 11.05
CA SER A 18 -7.96 -14.71 10.72
C SER A 18 -8.52 -15.05 9.33
N GLN A 19 -9.39 -14.20 8.78
CA GLN A 19 -9.95 -14.36 7.44
C GLN A 19 -9.07 -13.74 6.33
N GLY A 20 -7.88 -13.22 6.68
CA GLY A 20 -6.95 -12.60 5.72
C GLY A 20 -7.38 -11.21 5.24
N ARG A 21 -8.22 -10.49 6.00
CA ARG A 21 -8.58 -9.10 5.72
C ARG A 21 -7.73 -8.13 6.52
N ILE A 22 -7.40 -7.00 5.92
CA ILE A 22 -6.57 -5.97 6.54
C ILE A 22 -7.32 -5.33 7.71
N LEU A 23 -6.68 -5.28 8.87
CA LEU A 23 -7.11 -4.49 10.02
C LEU A 23 -6.44 -3.11 9.99
N ASN A 24 -5.14 -3.08 9.77
CA ASN A 24 -4.33 -1.87 9.69
C ASN A 24 -3.19 -2.08 8.71
N ASP A 25 -2.93 -1.08 7.88
CA ASP A 25 -1.61 -0.85 7.30
C ASP A 25 -0.69 -0.20 8.35
N ALA A 26 0.61 -0.47 8.25
CA ALA A 26 1.58 0.02 9.22
C ALA A 26 3.00 0.04 8.65
N PHE A 27 3.89 0.80 9.29
CA PHE A 27 5.32 0.59 9.16
C PHE A 27 5.89 0.04 10.47
N ILE A 28 6.85 -0.87 10.39
CA ILE A 28 7.59 -1.37 11.55
C ILE A 28 9.03 -0.94 11.41
N TYR A 29 9.59 -0.31 12.44
CA TYR A 29 10.98 0.14 12.50
C TYR A 29 11.72 -0.54 13.64
N LEU A 30 13.04 -0.68 13.51
CA LEU A 30 13.88 -1.05 14.64
C LEU A 30 14.02 0.18 15.55
N ASP A 31 13.82 -0.01 16.86
CA ASP A 31 14.05 1.05 17.84
C ASP A 31 15.52 1.08 18.25
N LEU A 32 16.27 2.12 17.87
CA LEU A 32 17.72 2.16 18.10
C LEU A 32 18.07 2.54 19.55
N GLU A 33 17.14 3.11 20.33
CA GLU A 33 17.32 3.37 21.78
C GLU A 33 17.50 2.05 22.55
N THR A 34 16.58 1.11 22.35
CA THR A 34 16.62 -0.19 23.03
C THR A 34 17.69 -1.11 22.45
N ASN A 35 17.97 -1.04 21.14
CA ASN A 35 18.97 -1.90 20.50
C ASN A 35 20.42 -1.36 20.58
N GLY A 36 20.61 -0.06 20.86
CA GLY A 36 21.94 0.56 21.01
C GLY A 36 22.45 0.64 22.45
N SER A 37 21.55 0.56 23.44
CA SER A 37 21.92 0.37 24.84
C SER A 37 22.27 -1.11 25.10
N SER A 38 23.05 -1.43 26.14
CA SER A 38 23.36 -2.82 26.55
C SER A 38 22.13 -3.62 27.05
N SER A 39 20.91 -3.16 26.75
CA SER A 39 19.66 -3.89 26.89
C SER A 39 19.68 -5.15 26.03
N ALA A 40 19.50 -6.30 26.66
CA ALA A 40 19.50 -7.59 25.98
C ALA A 40 18.25 -7.83 25.11
N ASP A 41 17.20 -7.02 25.26
CA ASP A 41 15.93 -7.22 24.58
C ASP A 41 15.73 -6.20 23.43
N PRO A 42 15.50 -6.65 22.19
CA PRO A 42 15.27 -5.78 21.04
C PRO A 42 13.89 -5.09 21.10
N GLY A 43 13.83 -3.83 20.70
CA GLY A 43 12.59 -3.05 20.55
C GLY A 43 12.24 -2.71 19.10
N TRP A 44 10.95 -2.45 18.87
CA TRP A 44 10.41 -2.02 17.56
C TRP A 44 9.38 -0.91 17.73
N LEU A 45 9.35 0.01 16.78
CA LEU A 45 8.31 1.03 16.66
C LEU A 45 7.31 0.59 15.59
N ILE A 46 6.01 0.82 15.83
CA ILE A 46 4.93 0.54 14.87
C ILE A 46 4.22 1.86 14.58
N GLU A 47 4.39 2.39 13.37
CA GLU A 47 3.60 3.49 12.83
C GLU A 47 2.29 2.94 12.27
N ALA A 48 1.17 3.51 12.69
CA ALA A 48 -0.16 3.22 12.18
C ALA A 48 -1.04 4.48 12.28
N ASP A 49 -2.21 4.45 11.66
CA ASP A 49 -3.21 5.52 11.78
C ASP A 49 -3.54 5.80 13.26
N ALA A 50 -3.39 7.06 13.67
CA ALA A 50 -3.59 7.50 15.05
C ALA A 50 -4.99 7.16 15.58
N ALA A 51 -6.02 7.26 14.72
CA ALA A 51 -7.41 6.93 15.10
C ALA A 51 -7.60 5.43 15.41
N GLU A 52 -6.74 4.59 14.84
CA GLU A 52 -6.86 3.13 14.92
C GLU A 52 -5.91 2.49 15.94
N LEU A 53 -5.03 3.27 16.56
CA LEU A 53 -4.07 2.81 17.57
C LEU A 53 -4.72 2.01 18.71
N PRO A 54 -5.86 2.42 19.31
CA PRO A 54 -6.50 1.64 20.38
C PRO A 54 -6.95 0.25 19.90
N ALA A 55 -7.48 0.17 18.68
CA ALA A 55 -7.97 -1.08 18.10
C ALA A 55 -6.80 -2.01 17.75
N LEU A 56 -5.71 -1.47 17.18
CA LEU A 56 -4.49 -2.21 16.89
C LEU A 56 -3.83 -2.73 18.18
N LEU A 57 -3.67 -1.88 19.20
CA LEU A 57 -3.09 -2.28 20.48
C LEU A 57 -3.90 -3.40 21.16
N LYS A 58 -5.23 -3.32 21.12
CA LYS A 58 -6.12 -4.39 21.62
C LYS A 58 -5.92 -5.70 20.84
N HIS A 59 -5.78 -5.63 19.52
CA HIS A 59 -5.50 -6.79 18.68
C HIS A 59 -4.15 -7.42 19.02
N LEU A 60 -3.09 -6.63 19.16
CA LEU A 60 -1.74 -7.12 19.51
C LEU A 60 -1.72 -7.77 20.90
N LYS A 61 -2.36 -7.14 21.90
CA LYS A 61 -2.47 -7.69 23.27
C LYS A 61 -3.15 -9.05 23.30
N ARG A 62 -4.16 -9.28 22.45
CA ARG A 62 -4.85 -10.58 22.34
C ARG A 62 -3.93 -11.69 21.81
N HIS A 63 -2.96 -11.36 20.96
CA HIS A 63 -2.05 -12.33 20.34
C HIS A 63 -0.72 -12.49 21.10
N LYS A 64 -0.52 -11.77 22.20
CA LYS A 64 0.64 -11.86 23.09
C LYS A 64 0.60 -13.10 24.02
N LEU A 65 0.34 -14.29 23.47
CA LEU A 65 0.15 -15.52 24.24
C LEU A 65 1.45 -15.93 24.98
N ARG A 66 1.54 -15.59 26.27
CA ARG A 66 2.69 -15.84 27.16
C ARG A 66 4.03 -15.26 26.70
N ALA A 67 4.08 -14.58 25.56
CA ALA A 67 5.26 -13.91 25.06
C ALA A 67 5.70 -12.81 26.04
N LYS A 68 7.00 -12.77 26.35
CA LYS A 68 7.64 -11.71 27.14
C LYS A 68 7.80 -10.44 26.27
N LEU A 69 6.67 -9.83 25.90
CA LEU A 69 6.61 -8.66 25.02
C LEU A 69 5.90 -7.50 25.71
N GLN A 70 6.52 -6.33 25.81
CA GLN A 70 5.84 -5.14 26.30
C GLN A 70 5.23 -4.35 25.13
N LEU A 71 4.01 -3.85 25.30
CA LEU A 71 3.28 -3.10 24.28
C LEU A 71 2.70 -1.86 24.94
N ARG A 72 3.06 -0.68 24.43
CA ARG A 72 2.46 0.59 24.81
C ARG A 72 2.18 1.43 23.57
N ALA A 73 1.14 2.27 23.65
CA ALA A 73 1.02 3.37 22.72
C ALA A 73 2.02 4.46 23.12
N LEU A 74 2.59 5.15 22.14
CA LEU A 74 3.44 6.32 22.37
C LEU A 74 2.58 7.57 22.37
N ASP A 75 2.92 8.53 23.23
CA ASP A 75 2.37 9.87 23.14
C ASP A 75 2.92 10.59 21.89
N PRO A 76 2.14 11.46 21.23
CA PRO A 76 2.58 12.17 20.02
C PRO A 76 3.86 13.02 20.19
N THR A 77 4.23 13.34 21.43
CA THR A 77 5.43 14.11 21.76
C THR A 77 6.67 13.24 21.94
N GLU A 78 6.55 11.91 21.97
CA GLU A 78 7.71 11.03 22.16
C GLU A 78 8.44 10.72 20.84
N ARG A 79 7.67 10.67 19.74
CA ARG A 79 8.15 10.37 18.39
C ARG A 79 7.31 11.13 17.36
N THR A 80 7.98 11.64 16.35
CA THR A 80 7.37 12.27 15.17
C THR A 80 7.71 11.49 13.89
N VAL A 81 6.75 11.42 12.97
CA VAL A 81 6.88 10.69 11.71
C VAL A 81 6.91 11.67 10.56
N TRP A 82 7.88 11.50 9.66
CA TRP A 82 8.10 12.38 8.52
C TRP A 82 8.19 11.57 7.22
N ALA A 83 7.80 12.21 6.12
CA ALA A 83 8.03 11.70 4.77
C ALA A 83 8.91 12.69 4.02
N ALA A 84 9.95 12.17 3.36
CA ALA A 84 10.87 12.98 2.55
C ALA A 84 10.96 12.40 1.14
N TRP A 85 10.89 13.25 0.12
CA TRP A 85 11.05 12.83 -1.27
C TRP A 85 11.71 13.91 -2.11
N LYS A 86 12.21 13.53 -3.27
CA LYS A 86 12.68 14.46 -4.31
C LYS A 86 11.60 14.60 -5.37
N ASN A 87 11.46 15.80 -5.93
CA ASN A 87 10.62 16.01 -7.11
C ASN A 87 11.35 15.40 -8.32
N HIS A 88 10.88 14.25 -8.79
CA HIS A 88 11.49 13.57 -9.93
C HIS A 88 10.99 14.19 -11.23
N ASN A 89 11.91 14.50 -12.14
CA ASN A 89 11.57 14.60 -13.55
C ASN A 89 11.70 13.18 -14.15
N VAL A 90 10.59 12.60 -14.61
CA VAL A 90 10.50 11.19 -15.06
C VAL A 90 11.47 10.87 -16.21
N GLN A 91 11.96 11.89 -16.92
CA GLN A 91 12.81 11.76 -18.11
C GLN A 91 14.27 11.34 -17.85
N HIS A 92 14.83 11.47 -16.64
CA HIS A 92 16.27 11.29 -16.41
C HIS A 92 16.70 10.05 -15.62
N GLY A 93 15.79 9.19 -15.16
CA GLY A 93 16.19 7.92 -14.51
C GLY A 93 16.93 8.02 -13.16
N ASP A 94 17.21 9.23 -12.66
CA ASP A 94 18.00 9.52 -11.45
C ASP A 94 17.26 9.31 -10.11
N GLY A 95 16.13 8.60 -10.11
CA GLY A 95 15.22 8.53 -8.97
C GLY A 95 15.46 7.39 -7.98
N ARG A 96 16.61 6.70 -8.01
CA ARG A 96 16.84 5.52 -7.15
C ARG A 96 17.19 5.94 -5.72
N TRP A 97 16.17 6.02 -4.87
CA TRP A 97 16.36 5.82 -3.43
C TRP A 97 16.78 4.36 -3.24
N ALA A 98 18.04 4.14 -2.88
CA ALA A 98 18.59 2.82 -2.63
C ALA A 98 18.70 2.57 -1.13
N ALA A 99 18.91 1.32 -0.71
CA ALA A 99 19.09 0.97 0.70
C ALA A 99 20.21 1.80 1.39
N HIS A 100 21.23 2.20 0.63
CA HIS A 100 22.30 3.09 1.08
C HIS A 100 21.87 4.55 1.29
N SER A 101 20.73 5.02 0.77
CA SER A 101 20.22 6.36 1.08
C SER A 101 19.82 6.50 2.55
N MET A 102 19.42 5.39 3.16
CA MET A 102 19.27 5.26 4.62
C MET A 102 20.55 4.70 5.27
N GLY A 103 21.56 4.33 4.47
CA GLY A 103 22.91 3.89 4.82
C GLY A 103 23.62 4.80 5.80
N ASP A 104 24.40 4.21 6.69
CA ASP A 104 25.56 4.91 7.24
C ASP A 104 26.60 4.90 6.12
N SER A 105 26.96 6.06 5.59
CA SER A 105 27.98 6.16 4.53
C SER A 105 29.08 7.09 4.99
N ALA A 106 29.93 6.58 5.87
CA ALA A 106 31.36 6.79 5.69
C ALA A 106 31.75 6.08 4.37
N SER A 107 32.26 6.84 3.40
CA SER A 107 32.55 6.52 1.98
C SER A 107 31.31 6.64 1.05
N GLU A 108 31.26 7.48 0.01
CA GLU A 108 32.25 8.30 -0.70
C GLU A 108 31.64 9.68 -1.05
N GLU A 109 32.52 10.69 -1.12
CA GLU A 109 32.35 12.01 -1.75
C GLU A 109 30.91 12.54 -1.98
N GLY A 110 30.32 13.14 -0.94
CA GLY A 110 29.27 14.18 -1.09
C GLY A 110 27.85 13.83 -0.64
N GLY A 111 27.55 12.59 -0.25
CA GLY A 111 26.21 12.20 0.22
C GLY A 111 26.09 12.11 1.74
N ALA A 112 25.41 13.06 2.39
CA ALA A 112 25.02 12.91 3.80
C ALA A 112 23.86 11.90 3.90
N GLY A 113 24.16 10.65 4.25
CA GLY A 113 23.15 9.62 4.48
C GLY A 113 22.17 10.01 5.60
N TRP A 114 20.92 9.52 5.50
CA TRP A 114 19.89 9.75 6.52
C TRP A 114 20.06 8.85 7.75
N GLY A 115 21.07 7.97 7.75
CA GLY A 115 21.33 6.98 8.79
C GLY A 115 22.24 7.40 9.94
N ALA A 116 22.82 8.62 9.92
CA ALA A 116 23.92 8.97 10.83
C ALA A 116 23.82 10.40 11.41
N ALA A 117 22.73 10.69 12.13
CA ALA A 117 22.60 11.95 12.87
C ALA A 117 22.25 11.69 14.35
N GLY A 118 23.20 11.16 15.13
CA GLY A 118 23.39 11.41 16.57
C GLY A 118 22.22 11.34 17.58
N ALA A 119 21.02 10.93 17.18
CA ALA A 119 19.81 10.82 17.98
C ALA A 119 19.08 9.56 17.51
N ASN A 120 18.24 8.97 18.35
CA ASN A 120 17.48 7.75 18.07
C ASN A 120 16.49 7.91 16.90
N ILE A 121 17.02 8.01 15.69
CA ILE A 121 16.31 8.26 14.45
C ILE A 121 16.35 6.98 13.66
N THR A 122 15.18 6.51 13.28
CA THR A 122 15.01 5.31 12.47
C THR A 122 14.14 5.66 11.26
N GLY A 123 14.01 4.74 10.33
CA GLY A 123 13.24 4.99 9.12
C GLY A 123 13.39 3.88 8.11
N CYS A 124 12.86 4.09 6.92
CA CYS A 124 12.99 3.17 5.80
C CYS A 124 12.81 3.87 4.46
N VAL A 125 13.24 3.21 3.39
CA VAL A 125 12.76 3.55 2.06
C VAL A 125 11.26 3.24 2.01
N ASP A 126 10.47 4.17 1.47
CA ASP A 126 9.05 3.95 1.27
C ASP A 126 8.82 3.09 0.01
N THR A 127 8.56 1.81 0.23
CA THR A 127 8.42 0.81 -0.83
C THR A 127 7.04 0.80 -1.48
N ARG A 128 6.10 1.65 -1.04
CA ARG A 128 4.71 1.62 -1.52
C ARG A 128 4.55 2.03 -2.98
N ALA A 129 5.50 2.82 -3.48
CA ALA A 129 5.68 3.04 -4.91
C ALA A 129 7.17 3.19 -5.24
N PRO A 130 7.61 2.89 -6.49
CA PRO A 130 9.00 3.10 -6.88
C PRO A 130 9.44 4.54 -6.68
N GLY A 131 10.55 4.75 -5.97
CA GLY A 131 11.10 6.07 -5.70
C GLY A 131 10.18 6.99 -4.88
N PHE A 132 9.26 6.43 -4.07
CA PHE A 132 8.29 7.22 -3.32
C PHE A 132 8.92 8.08 -2.22
N GLY A 133 10.14 7.76 -1.80
CA GLY A 133 10.92 8.57 -0.87
C GLY A 133 11.32 7.76 0.36
N LEU A 134 11.42 8.46 1.49
CA LEU A 134 11.76 7.90 2.79
C LEU A 134 10.63 8.13 3.78
N ARG A 135 10.52 7.20 4.72
CA ARG A 135 9.87 7.40 6.02
C ARG A 135 10.94 7.57 7.08
N LEU A 136 10.76 8.56 7.94
CA LEU A 136 11.68 8.90 9.02
C LEU A 136 10.88 9.00 10.32
N VAL A 137 11.47 8.51 11.40
CA VAL A 137 10.92 8.59 12.75
C VAL A 137 11.97 9.24 13.63
N THR A 138 11.65 10.42 14.16
CA THR A 138 12.54 11.22 15.01
C THR A 138 12.08 11.21 16.47
N PRO A 139 13.00 11.37 17.43
CA PRO A 139 12.66 11.50 18.85
C PRO A 139 12.06 12.88 19.15
N GLY A 140 11.08 12.92 20.06
CA GLY A 140 10.46 14.17 20.47
C GLY A 140 9.45 14.73 19.47
N ASP A 141 8.95 15.93 19.79
CA ASP A 141 8.09 16.77 18.94
C ASP A 141 8.86 17.82 18.14
N ALA A 142 10.19 17.76 18.17
CA ALA A 142 11.05 18.68 17.45
C ALA A 142 10.88 18.52 15.92
N ASP A 143 11.02 19.64 15.22
CA ASP A 143 11.01 19.66 13.76
C ASP A 143 12.17 18.83 13.18
N LEU A 144 11.94 18.16 12.04
CA LEU A 144 12.94 17.35 11.34
C LEU A 144 14.25 18.11 11.07
N ARG A 145 14.19 19.43 10.84
CA ARG A 145 15.35 20.32 10.64
C ARG A 145 16.30 20.36 11.84
N THR A 146 15.80 20.10 13.05
CA THR A 146 16.62 19.97 14.26
C THR A 146 17.62 18.82 14.14
N HIS A 147 17.25 17.76 13.42
CA HIS A 147 18.05 16.56 13.26
C HIS A 147 18.85 16.54 11.94
N PHE A 148 18.31 17.18 10.89
CA PHE A 148 18.80 17.04 9.52
C PHE A 148 19.04 18.38 8.81
N ALA A 149 19.48 19.42 9.54
CA ALA A 149 19.65 20.77 9.00
C ALA A 149 20.48 20.83 7.69
N ARG A 150 21.61 20.11 7.61
CA ARG A 150 22.42 20.04 6.38
C ARG A 150 21.75 19.29 5.25
N GLN A 151 21.11 18.16 5.56
CA GLN A 151 20.46 17.30 4.57
C GLN A 151 19.20 17.95 3.99
N LEU A 152 18.58 18.85 4.75
CA LEU A 152 17.38 19.60 4.38
C LEU A 152 17.69 20.99 3.81
N GLU A 153 18.96 21.35 3.63
CA GLU A 153 19.34 22.61 2.99
C GLU A 153 18.79 22.66 1.56
N GLY A 154 18.05 23.72 1.22
CA GLY A 154 17.40 23.86 -0.08
C GLY A 154 16.15 22.98 -0.30
N THR A 155 15.63 22.34 0.76
CA THR A 155 14.35 21.62 0.70
C THR A 155 13.18 22.52 1.11
N GLU A 156 11.99 22.18 0.61
CA GLU A 156 10.74 22.87 0.95
C GLU A 156 9.85 21.96 1.78
N GLU A 157 9.19 22.54 2.79
CA GLU A 157 8.21 21.84 3.59
C GLU A 157 6.89 21.73 2.82
N ALA A 158 6.42 20.49 2.63
CA ALA A 158 5.15 20.21 1.98
C ALA A 158 4.06 19.94 3.02
N SER A 159 2.86 20.48 2.80
CA SER A 159 1.71 20.22 3.65
C SER A 159 1.26 18.76 3.59
N LEU A 160 0.55 18.28 4.63
CA LEU A 160 -0.08 16.96 4.61
C LEU A 160 -1.08 16.80 3.47
N GLY A 161 -1.75 17.88 3.04
CA GLY A 161 -2.63 17.88 1.88
C GLY A 161 -1.87 17.61 0.59
N SER A 162 -0.73 18.26 0.38
CA SER A 162 0.17 18.02 -0.76
C SER A 162 0.72 16.60 -0.77
N TYR A 163 1.08 16.06 0.41
CA TYR A 163 1.49 14.66 0.56
C TYR A 163 0.35 13.69 0.19
N THR A 164 -0.87 13.97 0.63
CA THR A 164 -2.07 13.16 0.32
C THR A 164 -2.35 13.15 -1.17
N VAL A 165 -2.33 14.33 -1.83
CA VAL A 165 -2.47 14.42 -3.29
C VAL A 165 -1.38 13.60 -3.99
N ARG A 166 -0.12 13.73 -3.56
CA ARG A 166 0.98 12.94 -4.12
C ARG A 166 0.75 11.43 -3.99
N ARG A 167 0.30 10.95 -2.83
CA ARG A 167 -0.07 9.53 -2.62
C ARG A 167 -1.17 9.11 -3.60
N MET A 168 -2.24 9.89 -3.70
CA MET A 168 -3.38 9.60 -4.58
C MET A 168 -2.98 9.55 -6.05
N LEU A 169 -2.19 10.51 -6.55
CA LEU A 169 -1.69 10.53 -7.92
C LEU A 169 -0.82 9.30 -8.25
N ARG A 170 -0.12 8.77 -7.25
CA ARG A 170 0.72 7.58 -7.36
C ARG A 170 -0.03 6.30 -7.00
N GLY A 171 -1.34 6.33 -6.74
CA GLY A 171 -2.09 5.11 -6.41
C GLY A 171 -1.71 4.46 -5.07
N VAL A 172 -1.14 5.22 -4.14
CA VAL A 172 -0.70 4.75 -2.82
C VAL A 172 -1.80 4.99 -1.79
N ALA A 173 -2.45 3.91 -1.35
CA ALA A 173 -3.41 3.96 -0.25
C ALA A 173 -2.70 4.01 1.12
N GLU A 174 -3.25 4.77 2.06
CA GLU A 174 -2.76 4.92 3.44
C GLU A 174 -3.92 5.09 4.43
N GLY A 175 -3.86 4.39 5.55
CA GLY A 175 -4.83 4.53 6.64
C GLY A 175 -6.20 3.91 6.35
N GLN A 176 -7.07 3.95 7.34
CA GLN A 176 -8.34 3.23 7.31
C GLN A 176 -9.45 3.95 6.54
N THR A 177 -9.21 5.20 6.16
CA THR A 177 -10.08 5.93 5.23
C THR A 177 -9.93 5.46 3.78
N GLU A 178 -8.77 4.92 3.43
CA GLU A 178 -8.45 4.43 2.09
C GLU A 178 -8.39 2.89 2.05
N ILE A 179 -8.10 2.25 3.18
CA ILE A 179 -8.00 0.78 3.33
C ILE A 179 -9.05 0.29 4.34
N LEU A 180 -10.21 -0.11 3.81
CA LEU A 180 -11.37 -0.54 4.61
C LEU A 180 -11.03 -1.67 5.60
N ARG A 181 -11.15 -1.36 6.89
CA ARG A 181 -10.90 -2.29 8.00
C ARG A 181 -11.76 -3.54 7.89
N ALA A 182 -11.14 -4.70 8.06
CA ALA A 182 -11.73 -6.03 8.00
C ALA A 182 -12.47 -6.39 6.69
N ALA A 183 -12.40 -5.55 5.64
CA ALA A 183 -13.02 -5.78 4.34
C ALA A 183 -11.98 -5.89 3.21
N SER A 184 -10.92 -5.08 3.26
CA SER A 184 -9.88 -5.02 2.25
C SER A 184 -8.97 -6.24 2.23
N LEU A 185 -8.52 -6.63 1.03
CA LEU A 185 -7.59 -7.72 0.80
C LEU A 185 -6.18 -7.18 0.49
N PRO A 186 -5.10 -7.77 1.03
CA PRO A 186 -3.73 -7.28 0.82
C PRO A 186 -3.35 -7.07 -0.64
N LEU A 187 -3.63 -8.06 -1.50
CA LEU A 187 -3.31 -7.99 -2.94
C LEU A 187 -4.19 -6.97 -3.69
N GLU A 188 -5.42 -6.73 -3.22
CA GLU A 188 -6.28 -5.69 -3.80
C GLU A 188 -5.79 -4.28 -3.43
N CYS A 189 -5.10 -4.14 -2.29
CA CYS A 189 -4.47 -2.91 -1.83
C CYS A 189 -3.01 -2.75 -2.32
N ASN A 190 -2.58 -3.53 -3.31
CA ASN A 190 -1.22 -3.48 -3.88
C ASN A 190 -0.09 -3.77 -2.87
N MET A 191 -0.36 -4.46 -1.76
CA MET A 191 0.66 -4.79 -0.75
C MET A 191 1.71 -5.79 -1.26
N ASP A 192 1.39 -6.53 -2.34
CA ASP A 192 2.32 -7.39 -3.07
C ASP A 192 3.30 -6.58 -3.94
N LEU A 193 2.89 -5.42 -4.45
CA LEU A 193 3.76 -4.46 -5.14
C LEU A 193 4.61 -3.66 -4.15
N ALA A 194 4.01 -3.30 -3.00
CA ALA A 194 4.63 -2.51 -1.96
C ALA A 194 5.66 -3.27 -1.09
N GLN A 195 5.96 -4.53 -1.43
CA GLN A 195 6.83 -5.43 -0.66
C GLN A 195 6.38 -5.66 0.80
N ALA A 196 5.09 -5.47 1.10
CA ALA A 196 4.54 -5.65 2.44
C ALA A 196 4.19 -7.11 2.78
N ILE A 197 4.23 -8.00 1.80
CA ILE A 197 4.00 -9.44 1.99
C ILE A 197 5.31 -10.19 1.71
N ASP A 198 5.79 -10.92 2.71
CA ASP A 198 6.82 -11.94 2.50
C ASP A 198 6.14 -13.31 2.33
N PHE A 199 6.30 -13.92 1.16
CA PHE A 199 5.76 -15.24 0.85
C PHE A 199 6.66 -16.39 1.33
N ARG A 200 7.87 -16.09 1.81
CA ARG A 200 8.86 -17.09 2.24
C ARG A 200 9.02 -17.18 3.76
N LYS A 201 8.38 -16.28 4.52
CA LYS A 201 8.42 -16.32 5.99
C LYS A 201 7.49 -17.42 6.55
N GLY A 202 7.73 -17.78 7.81
CA GLY A 202 6.85 -18.68 8.57
C GLY A 202 5.43 -18.13 8.77
N CYS A 203 4.59 -18.96 9.40
CA CYS A 203 3.15 -18.74 9.48
C CYS A 203 2.76 -17.40 10.13
N TYR A 204 1.74 -16.74 9.57
CA TYR A 204 1.16 -15.52 10.13
C TYR A 204 -0.38 -15.52 10.01
N VAL A 205 -1.05 -14.70 10.84
CA VAL A 205 -2.52 -14.62 10.87
C VAL A 205 -3.06 -14.20 9.49
N GLY A 206 -4.01 -14.95 8.95
CA GLY A 206 -4.65 -14.64 7.66
C GLY A 206 -3.82 -14.98 6.42
N GLN A 207 -2.71 -15.71 6.57
CA GLN A 207 -1.83 -16.12 5.48
C GLN A 207 -2.53 -16.95 4.41
N GLU A 208 -3.39 -17.89 4.80
CA GLU A 208 -4.05 -18.86 3.91
C GLU A 208 -4.71 -18.19 2.71
N LEU A 209 -5.53 -17.18 2.97
CA LEU A 209 -6.20 -16.46 1.88
C LEU A 209 -5.22 -15.69 1.00
N THR A 210 -4.25 -15.03 1.61
CA THR A 210 -3.24 -14.21 0.91
C THR A 210 -2.43 -15.08 -0.05
N ILE A 211 -1.99 -16.25 0.41
CA ILE A 211 -1.27 -17.26 -0.37
C ILE A 211 -2.18 -17.83 -1.46
N ARG A 212 -3.40 -18.26 -1.13
CA ARG A 212 -4.34 -18.79 -2.11
C ARG A 212 -4.61 -17.80 -3.24
N THR A 213 -4.88 -16.54 -2.93
CA THR A 213 -5.08 -15.50 -3.95
C THR A 213 -3.85 -15.32 -4.83
N ARG A 214 -2.64 -15.39 -4.26
CA ARG A 214 -1.38 -15.36 -5.03
C ARG A 214 -1.24 -16.56 -5.97
N HIS A 215 -1.52 -17.79 -5.50
CA HIS A 215 -1.36 -19.01 -6.30
C HIS A 215 -2.45 -19.21 -7.35
N THR A 216 -3.68 -18.75 -7.11
CA THR A 216 -4.73 -18.72 -8.14
C THR A 216 -4.42 -17.76 -9.29
N GLY A 217 -3.32 -17.00 -9.21
CA GLY A 217 -2.64 -16.37 -10.34
C GLY A 217 -3.22 -15.05 -10.82
N VAL A 218 -4.43 -14.67 -10.42
CA VAL A 218 -5.09 -13.48 -10.99
C VAL A 218 -5.74 -12.59 -9.93
N VAL A 219 -5.12 -11.45 -9.65
CA VAL A 219 -5.71 -10.34 -8.88
C VAL A 219 -6.57 -9.50 -9.81
N ARG A 220 -7.90 -9.63 -9.72
CA ARG A 220 -8.85 -8.97 -10.64
C ARG A 220 -9.21 -7.53 -10.25
N LYS A 221 -8.99 -7.17 -8.98
CA LYS A 221 -9.29 -5.86 -8.43
C LYS A 221 -8.03 -5.27 -7.80
N ARG A 222 -7.76 -3.99 -8.05
CA ARG A 222 -6.68 -3.25 -7.39
C ARG A 222 -7.12 -1.84 -7.09
N ILE A 223 -6.57 -1.26 -6.02
CA ILE A 223 -6.65 0.17 -5.79
C ILE A 223 -5.88 0.87 -6.91
N LEU A 224 -6.55 1.78 -7.60
CA LEU A 224 -6.00 2.59 -8.67
C LEU A 224 -6.23 4.08 -8.39
N PRO A 225 -5.32 4.94 -8.85
CA PRO A 225 -5.55 6.37 -8.89
C PRO A 225 -6.66 6.68 -9.91
N VAL A 226 -7.54 7.63 -9.57
CA VAL A 226 -8.67 8.02 -10.40
C VAL A 226 -8.74 9.54 -10.61
N GLN A 227 -9.20 9.94 -11.79
CA GLN A 227 -9.62 11.30 -12.10
C GLN A 227 -11.14 11.40 -11.96
N LEU A 228 -11.61 12.43 -11.25
CA LEU A 228 -13.00 12.86 -11.22
C LEU A 228 -13.20 14.02 -12.20
N TYR A 229 -14.31 14.00 -12.94
CA TYR A 229 -14.64 15.00 -13.95
C TYR A 229 -16.15 15.14 -14.16
N ALA A 230 -16.57 16.28 -14.72
CA ALA A 230 -17.97 16.58 -15.01
C ALA A 230 -18.36 16.04 -16.40
N ASP A 231 -18.11 16.82 -17.46
CA ASP A 231 -18.51 16.46 -18.82
C ASP A 231 -17.36 15.85 -19.62
N SER A 232 -16.22 16.54 -19.63
CA SER A 232 -15.00 16.14 -20.34
C SER A 232 -13.83 15.99 -19.38
N LEU A 233 -12.85 15.16 -19.78
CA LEU A 233 -11.61 15.02 -19.02
C LEU A 233 -10.77 16.30 -19.15
N PRO A 234 -10.11 16.75 -18.07
CA PRO A 234 -9.15 17.85 -18.14
C PRO A 234 -8.00 17.57 -19.13
N GLU A 235 -7.39 18.64 -19.64
CA GLU A 235 -6.18 18.53 -20.45
C GLU A 235 -5.04 17.87 -19.64
N GLY A 236 -4.18 17.09 -20.32
CA GLY A 236 -3.05 16.39 -19.68
C GLY A 236 -3.40 15.04 -19.01
N VAL A 237 -4.68 14.69 -18.92
CA VAL A 237 -5.16 13.44 -18.27
C VAL A 237 -4.99 12.18 -19.15
N SER A 238 -4.10 12.21 -20.14
CA SER A 238 -3.81 11.08 -21.02
C SER A 238 -2.92 10.03 -20.36
N GLU A 239 -1.93 10.46 -19.57
CA GLU A 239 -0.90 9.57 -19.00
C GLU A 239 -1.14 9.23 -17.51
N GLY A 240 -2.04 9.97 -16.85
CA GLY A 240 -2.37 9.80 -15.43
C GLY A 240 -3.40 10.83 -14.98
N PRO A 241 -3.90 10.73 -13.74
CA PRO A 241 -4.73 11.81 -13.18
C PRO A 241 -3.87 13.06 -12.93
N VAL A 242 -4.51 14.22 -13.01
CA VAL A 242 -3.90 15.52 -12.77
C VAL A 242 -4.71 16.24 -11.70
N TYR A 243 -4.03 16.63 -10.62
CA TYR A 243 -4.66 17.41 -9.57
C TYR A 243 -4.74 18.87 -10.01
N ASP A 244 -5.95 19.43 -9.95
CA ASP A 244 -6.20 20.83 -10.19
C ASP A 244 -7.05 21.40 -9.03
N PRO A 245 -6.47 22.25 -8.16
CA PRO A 245 -7.20 22.83 -7.04
C PRO A 245 -8.33 23.77 -7.49
N SER A 246 -8.25 24.36 -8.70
CA SER A 246 -9.26 25.29 -9.20
C SER A 246 -10.57 24.60 -9.62
N VAL A 247 -10.51 23.32 -9.99
CA VAL A 247 -11.67 22.51 -10.39
C VAL A 247 -12.52 22.11 -9.19
N ALA A 248 -11.97 22.14 -7.97
CA ALA A 248 -12.65 21.69 -6.76
C ALA A 248 -13.93 22.49 -6.44
N GLU A 249 -13.99 23.77 -6.84
CA GLU A 249 -15.17 24.62 -6.60
C GLU A 249 -16.34 24.31 -7.55
N GLY A 250 -16.07 23.80 -8.75
CA GLY A 250 -17.08 23.50 -9.76
C GLY A 250 -17.49 22.03 -9.84
N LEU A 251 -16.65 21.12 -9.33
CA LEU A 251 -16.90 19.68 -9.40
C LEU A 251 -17.67 19.19 -8.18
N LEU A 252 -18.82 18.55 -8.41
CA LEU A 252 -19.53 17.81 -7.37
C LEU A 252 -18.75 16.55 -7.02
N ALA A 253 -17.78 16.64 -6.12
CA ALA A 253 -17.02 15.48 -5.64
C ALA A 253 -17.82 14.71 -4.57
N PRO A 254 -17.55 13.39 -4.38
CA PRO A 254 -18.08 12.65 -3.26
C PRO A 254 -17.64 13.30 -1.93
N PRO A 255 -18.49 13.31 -0.90
CA PRO A 255 -18.16 13.96 0.36
C PRO A 255 -16.96 13.32 1.06
N ALA A 256 -16.16 14.13 1.73
CA ALA A 256 -15.00 13.66 2.49
C ALA A 256 -15.45 12.65 3.58
N GLY A 257 -14.68 11.58 3.75
CA GLY A 257 -14.96 10.53 4.74
C GLY A 257 -15.97 9.47 4.28
N VAL A 258 -16.73 9.70 3.20
CA VAL A 258 -17.65 8.69 2.64
C VAL A 258 -16.86 7.70 1.79
N GLN A 259 -16.90 6.43 2.18
CA GLN A 259 -16.13 5.36 1.56
C GLN A 259 -17.02 4.30 0.92
N GLY A 260 -16.46 3.57 -0.04
CA GLY A 260 -17.09 2.35 -0.57
C GLY A 260 -18.25 2.61 -1.54
N LEU A 261 -18.40 3.84 -2.04
CA LEU A 261 -19.41 4.22 -3.03
C LEU A 261 -19.21 3.42 -4.31
N ASP A 262 -20.29 2.86 -4.84
CA ASP A 262 -20.20 2.03 -6.04
C ASP A 262 -19.87 2.85 -7.29
N ILE A 263 -18.95 2.32 -8.09
CA ILE A 263 -18.65 2.82 -9.43
C ILE A 263 -19.46 1.99 -10.42
N SER A 264 -20.26 2.67 -11.22
CA SER A 264 -21.11 2.05 -12.24
C SER A 264 -20.79 2.60 -13.63
N ARG A 265 -21.11 1.82 -14.67
CA ARG A 265 -20.98 2.27 -16.05
C ARG A 265 -22.02 3.37 -16.33
N VAL A 266 -21.62 4.41 -17.07
CA VAL A 266 -22.56 5.39 -17.62
C VAL A 266 -23.37 4.72 -18.73
N GLY A 267 -24.70 4.76 -18.62
CA GLY A 267 -25.58 4.15 -19.62
C GLY A 267 -26.98 3.86 -19.08
N PRO A 268 -27.86 3.29 -19.93
CA PRO A 268 -29.28 3.12 -19.63
C PRO A 268 -29.56 2.01 -18.60
N SER A 269 -28.64 1.05 -18.41
CA SER A 269 -28.82 -0.06 -17.46
C SER A 269 -27.77 -0.05 -16.35
N LYS A 270 -28.22 -0.27 -15.11
CA LYS A 270 -27.35 -0.45 -13.94
C LYS A 270 -26.70 -1.84 -14.04
N GLY A 271 -25.54 -1.88 -14.69
CA GLY A 271 -24.73 -3.10 -14.79
C GLY A 271 -24.06 -3.48 -13.48
N ARG A 272 -23.26 -4.55 -13.52
CA ARG A 272 -22.41 -4.98 -12.40
C ARG A 272 -21.47 -3.83 -12.00
N SER A 273 -21.28 -3.61 -10.69
CA SER A 273 -20.32 -2.63 -10.17
C SER A 273 -18.93 -2.85 -10.77
N ALA A 274 -18.34 -1.77 -11.28
CA ALA A 274 -17.00 -1.72 -11.84
C ALA A 274 -15.92 -1.56 -10.77
N GLY A 275 -16.31 -1.08 -9.59
CA GLY A 275 -15.39 -0.80 -8.50
C GLY A 275 -16.06 -0.07 -7.34
N LYS A 276 -15.25 0.34 -6.38
CA LYS A 276 -15.68 1.18 -5.25
C LYS A 276 -14.76 2.37 -5.11
N PHE A 277 -15.31 3.57 -5.07
CA PHE A 277 -14.56 4.77 -4.71
C PHE A 277 -14.23 4.72 -3.22
N LEU A 278 -13.00 5.12 -2.87
CA LEU A 278 -12.48 5.00 -1.50
C LEU A 278 -12.37 6.38 -0.86
N ALA A 279 -11.56 7.27 -1.44
CA ALA A 279 -11.35 8.63 -0.98
C ALA A 279 -10.85 9.52 -2.13
N GLY A 280 -10.95 10.83 -1.97
CA GLY A 280 -10.42 11.79 -2.95
C GLY A 280 -10.14 13.16 -2.36
N VAL A 281 -9.39 13.97 -3.11
CA VAL A 281 -9.08 15.38 -2.84
C VAL A 281 -9.32 16.15 -4.12
N GLY A 282 -10.28 17.09 -4.10
CA GLY A 282 -10.68 17.85 -5.29
C GLY A 282 -11.09 16.92 -6.44
N ASN A 283 -10.36 16.99 -7.55
CA ASN A 283 -10.64 16.24 -8.78
C ASN A 283 -9.89 14.89 -8.89
N VAL A 284 -9.17 14.44 -7.86
CA VAL A 284 -8.43 13.16 -7.88
C VAL A 284 -8.78 12.28 -6.68
N GLY A 285 -8.49 10.98 -6.78
CA GLY A 285 -8.70 10.07 -5.65
C GLY A 285 -8.18 8.66 -5.88
N LEU A 286 -8.65 7.75 -5.03
CA LEU A 286 -8.37 6.33 -5.11
C LEU A 286 -9.68 5.54 -5.21
N ALA A 287 -9.66 4.48 -6.01
CA ALA A 287 -10.77 3.54 -6.11
C ALA A 287 -10.27 2.11 -6.22
N LEU A 288 -11.00 1.18 -5.60
CA LEU A 288 -10.86 -0.25 -5.84
C LEU A 288 -11.51 -0.59 -7.18
N CYS A 289 -10.70 -0.72 -8.22
CA CYS A 289 -11.14 -0.92 -9.60
C CYS A 289 -11.03 -2.37 -10.03
N ARG A 290 -12.02 -2.85 -10.79
CA ARG A 290 -11.87 -4.09 -11.56
C ARG A 290 -11.08 -3.80 -12.82
N LEU A 291 -9.92 -4.43 -12.94
CA LEU A 291 -8.93 -4.11 -13.96
C LEU A 291 -9.51 -4.29 -15.37
N GLU A 292 -10.06 -5.46 -15.69
CA GLU A 292 -10.60 -5.77 -17.02
C GLU A 292 -11.91 -5.01 -17.35
N MET A 293 -12.52 -4.31 -16.39
CA MET A 293 -13.71 -3.50 -16.65
C MET A 293 -13.35 -2.03 -16.88
N MET A 294 -12.49 -1.47 -16.02
CA MET A 294 -12.18 -0.04 -16.00
C MET A 294 -10.91 0.32 -16.77
N THR A 295 -10.12 -0.67 -17.19
CA THR A 295 -8.80 -0.46 -17.78
C THR A 295 -8.53 -1.45 -18.92
N ASP A 296 -7.58 -1.10 -19.77
CA ASP A 296 -7.06 -1.93 -20.85
C ASP A 296 -6.18 -3.10 -20.38
N VAL A 297 -5.96 -3.27 -19.07
CA VAL A 297 -5.19 -4.39 -18.52
C VAL A 297 -5.93 -5.71 -18.75
N ALA A 298 -5.32 -6.60 -19.53
CA ALA A 298 -5.77 -7.98 -19.71
C ALA A 298 -5.07 -8.91 -18.70
N LEU A 299 -5.84 -9.73 -17.98
CA LEU A 299 -5.30 -10.61 -16.95
C LEU A 299 -5.15 -12.06 -17.42
N SER A 300 -5.87 -12.48 -18.45
CA SER A 300 -5.74 -13.80 -19.09
C SER A 300 -5.32 -13.66 -20.56
N ALA A 301 -4.72 -14.72 -21.12
CA ALA A 301 -4.32 -14.76 -22.53
C ALA A 301 -5.51 -14.90 -23.50
N GLU A 302 -6.63 -15.44 -23.03
CA GLU A 302 -7.81 -15.79 -23.82
C GLU A 302 -9.00 -14.83 -23.60
N GLY A 303 -8.89 -13.90 -22.63
CA GLY A 303 -9.97 -13.00 -22.26
C GLY A 303 -9.91 -11.69 -23.02
N ALA A 304 -10.92 -11.43 -23.86
CA ALA A 304 -11.21 -10.07 -24.30
C ALA A 304 -11.48 -9.21 -23.06
N THR A 305 -10.71 -8.12 -22.90
CA THR A 305 -11.00 -7.13 -21.85
C THR A 305 -12.43 -6.62 -22.02
N GLN A 306 -13.16 -6.46 -20.91
CA GLN A 306 -14.48 -5.82 -20.97
C GLN A 306 -14.34 -4.31 -21.20
N PHE A 307 -13.13 -3.77 -21.20
CA PHE A 307 -12.86 -2.37 -21.44
C PHE A 307 -13.04 -1.99 -22.91
N THR A 308 -13.62 -0.82 -23.13
CA THR A 308 -13.55 -0.11 -24.41
C THR A 308 -13.19 1.36 -24.13
N PRO A 309 -12.37 2.03 -24.96
CA PRO A 309 -11.85 3.37 -24.66
C PRO A 309 -12.91 4.46 -24.47
N ASP A 310 -14.08 4.27 -25.09
CA ASP A 310 -15.25 5.14 -25.05
C ASP A 310 -16.12 4.94 -23.80
N ARG A 311 -15.84 3.92 -22.97
CA ARG A 311 -16.64 3.65 -21.77
C ARG A 311 -16.34 4.64 -20.66
N GLU A 312 -17.40 5.32 -20.24
CA GLU A 312 -17.39 6.18 -19.07
C GLU A 312 -17.96 5.46 -17.84
N PHE A 313 -17.46 5.86 -16.67
CA PHE A 313 -17.92 5.39 -15.37
C PHE A 313 -18.35 6.58 -14.52
N LYS A 314 -19.24 6.33 -13.57
CA LYS A 314 -19.72 7.32 -12.60
C LYS A 314 -19.82 6.76 -11.21
N ILE A 315 -19.62 7.66 -10.24
CA ILE A 315 -19.96 7.45 -8.83
C ILE A 315 -21.31 8.12 -8.60
N SER A 316 -22.14 7.52 -7.74
CA SER A 316 -23.44 8.10 -7.36
C SER A 316 -23.63 7.98 -5.86
N TRP A 317 -24.10 9.05 -5.23
CA TRP A 317 -24.39 9.09 -3.79
C TRP A 317 -25.63 9.93 -3.53
N ASP A 318 -26.27 9.64 -2.41
CA ASP A 318 -27.37 10.46 -1.91
C ASP A 318 -26.79 11.69 -1.19
N ALA A 319 -27.17 12.89 -1.63
CA ALA A 319 -26.68 14.12 -1.00
C ALA A 319 -27.35 14.41 0.34
N THR A 320 -28.60 13.96 0.56
CA THR A 320 -29.34 14.26 1.81
C THR A 320 -28.90 13.36 2.96
N ALA A 321 -28.59 12.10 2.67
CA ALA A 321 -28.12 11.14 3.68
C ALA A 321 -26.73 11.49 4.26
N VAL A 322 -25.92 12.27 3.52
CA VAL A 322 -24.55 12.61 3.95
C VAL A 322 -24.51 13.83 4.88
N GLU A 323 -25.48 14.74 4.79
CA GLU A 323 -25.57 15.91 5.69
C GLU A 323 -26.06 15.51 7.10
N GLU A 324 -26.78 14.39 7.24
CA GLU A 324 -27.33 13.90 8.53
C GLU A 324 -26.55 12.74 9.17
N GLY A 325 -25.41 12.33 8.59
CA GLY A 325 -24.49 11.38 9.24
C GLY A 325 -24.96 9.92 9.30
N GLY A 326 -25.92 9.51 8.46
CA GLY A 326 -26.45 8.14 8.45
C GLY A 326 -26.78 7.64 7.03
N LEU A 327 -26.20 6.50 6.65
CA LEU A 327 -26.57 5.75 5.44
C LEU A 327 -27.79 4.86 5.74
N GLU A 328 -28.95 5.45 6.00
CA GLU A 328 -30.24 4.75 5.89
C GLU A 328 -31.21 5.58 5.06
N GLY A 329 -31.85 4.91 4.09
CA GLY A 329 -32.47 5.52 2.93
C GLY A 329 -33.53 6.58 3.26
N ALA A 330 -33.23 7.82 2.91
CA ALA A 330 -34.23 8.88 2.80
C ALA A 330 -34.94 8.74 1.44
N GLU A 331 -36.23 8.41 1.47
CA GLU A 331 -37.09 8.53 0.28
C GLU A 331 -37.24 10.01 -0.08
N GLY A 332 -36.57 10.44 -1.16
CA GLY A 332 -36.60 11.82 -1.66
C GLY A 332 -35.22 12.46 -1.91
N GLY A 333 -34.12 11.76 -1.63
CA GLY A 333 -32.77 12.29 -1.73
C GLY A 333 -32.33 12.72 -3.14
N LYS A 334 -31.69 13.90 -3.24
CA LYS A 334 -31.12 14.42 -4.50
C LYS A 334 -29.84 13.64 -4.82
N ILE A 335 -29.95 12.59 -5.65
CA ILE A 335 -28.81 11.79 -6.11
C ILE A 335 -27.83 12.68 -6.87
N ARG A 336 -26.60 12.78 -6.37
CA ARG A 336 -25.50 13.44 -7.08
C ARG A 336 -24.64 12.39 -7.77
N THR A 337 -24.01 12.80 -8.86
CA THR A 337 -23.13 11.94 -9.64
C THR A 337 -21.91 12.69 -10.12
N VAL A 338 -20.79 11.99 -10.26
CA VAL A 338 -19.57 12.50 -10.90
C VAL A 338 -18.99 11.42 -11.79
N LYS A 339 -18.44 11.80 -12.95
CA LYS A 339 -17.74 10.85 -13.80
C LYS A 339 -16.36 10.54 -13.22
N VAL A 340 -15.88 9.33 -13.46
CA VAL A 340 -14.61 8.83 -12.94
C VAL A 340 -13.86 8.04 -14.01
N LYS A 341 -12.55 8.22 -14.08
CA LYS A 341 -11.64 7.45 -14.94
C LYS A 341 -10.49 6.90 -14.09
N ALA A 342 -10.23 5.61 -14.20
CA ALA A 342 -9.12 4.96 -13.51
C ALA A 342 -7.87 4.91 -14.37
N PHE A 343 -6.72 5.03 -13.71
CA PHE A 343 -5.41 4.96 -14.36
C PHE A 343 -4.60 3.83 -13.74
N VAL A 344 -3.87 3.08 -14.57
CA VAL A 344 -2.93 2.07 -14.08
C VAL A 344 -1.54 2.66 -14.16
N PRO A 345 -0.87 2.93 -13.01
CA PRO A 345 0.49 3.41 -13.00
C PRO A 345 1.41 2.48 -13.83
N PRO A 346 2.43 3.02 -14.53
CA PRO A 346 3.33 2.21 -15.36
C PRO A 346 3.96 1.03 -14.60
N TRP A 347 4.46 1.24 -13.38
CA TRP A 347 5.03 0.16 -12.57
C TRP A 347 4.01 -0.91 -12.18
N THR A 348 2.73 -0.55 -12.05
CA THR A 348 1.66 -1.50 -11.77
C THR A 348 1.40 -2.37 -13.00
N ARG A 349 1.44 -1.77 -14.21
CA ARG A 349 1.34 -2.52 -15.47
C ARG A 349 2.50 -3.50 -15.62
N GLU A 350 3.73 -3.04 -15.39
CA GLU A 350 4.93 -3.88 -15.46
C GLU A 350 4.87 -5.05 -14.46
N TYR A 351 4.42 -4.79 -13.24
CA TYR A 351 4.25 -5.84 -12.23
C TYR A 351 3.20 -6.87 -12.64
N ILE A 352 2.04 -6.43 -13.15
CA ILE A 352 0.99 -7.35 -13.62
C ILE A 352 1.50 -8.17 -14.81
N ALA A 353 2.13 -7.52 -15.79
CA ALA A 353 2.66 -8.18 -16.97
C ALA A 353 3.73 -9.24 -16.63
N SER A 354 4.67 -8.92 -15.74
CA SER A 354 5.70 -9.87 -15.28
C SER A 354 5.10 -11.04 -14.49
N GLY A 355 4.09 -10.78 -13.66
CA GLY A 355 3.33 -11.83 -12.96
C GLY A 355 2.59 -12.76 -13.93
N THR A 356 1.92 -12.21 -14.96
CA THR A 356 1.23 -12.99 -15.99
C THR A 356 2.22 -13.80 -16.83
N GLN A 357 3.39 -13.24 -17.18
CA GLN A 357 4.44 -13.98 -17.89
C GLN A 357 4.99 -15.14 -17.05
N GLN A 358 5.25 -14.92 -15.75
CA GLN A 358 5.65 -15.99 -14.84
C GLN A 358 4.58 -17.07 -14.74
N ALA A 359 3.30 -16.69 -14.60
CA ALA A 359 2.19 -17.65 -14.58
C ALA A 359 2.07 -18.45 -15.88
N ARG A 360 2.30 -17.83 -17.06
CA ARG A 360 2.33 -18.50 -18.37
C ARG A 360 3.51 -19.46 -18.53
N ALA A 361 4.65 -19.15 -17.90
CA ALA A 361 5.84 -19.99 -17.93
C ALA A 361 5.75 -21.20 -16.99
N ARG A 362 4.83 -21.17 -16.02
CA ARG A 362 4.56 -22.30 -15.12
C ARG A 362 3.61 -23.28 -15.80
N ASP A 363 4.14 -24.42 -16.23
CA ASP A 363 3.34 -25.58 -16.62
C ASP A 363 2.95 -26.33 -15.34
N PRO A 364 1.67 -26.28 -14.92
CA PRO A 364 1.23 -26.87 -13.67
C PRO A 364 1.40 -28.40 -13.62
N VAL A 365 1.46 -29.07 -14.79
CA VAL A 365 1.73 -30.50 -14.87
C VAL A 365 3.20 -30.79 -14.58
N ARG A 366 4.12 -30.02 -15.20
CA ARG A 366 5.56 -30.13 -14.94
C ARG A 366 5.97 -29.70 -13.54
N GLU A 367 5.35 -28.67 -12.98
CA GLU A 367 5.61 -28.25 -11.60
C GLU A 367 5.11 -29.30 -10.59
N GLY A 368 3.94 -29.91 -10.84
CA GLY A 368 3.43 -31.02 -10.03
C GLY A 368 4.34 -32.26 -10.08
N GLN A 369 4.87 -32.58 -11.26
CA GLN A 369 5.85 -33.66 -11.43
C GLN A 369 7.16 -33.38 -10.67
N ARG A 370 7.72 -32.18 -10.80
CA ARG A 370 8.95 -31.79 -10.07
C ARG A 370 8.77 -31.80 -8.55
N ALA A 371 7.63 -31.34 -8.06
CA ALA A 371 7.34 -31.35 -6.63
C ALA A 371 7.23 -32.80 -6.09
N ARG A 372 6.67 -33.71 -6.90
CA ARG A 372 6.58 -35.13 -6.56
C ARG A 372 7.96 -35.82 -6.57
N GLU A 373 8.78 -35.56 -7.59
CA GLU A 373 10.16 -36.08 -7.67
C GLU A 373 11.03 -35.58 -6.50
N LEU A 374 10.85 -34.31 -6.09
CA LEU A 374 11.58 -33.76 -4.94
C LEU A 374 11.14 -34.42 -3.63
N ALA A 375 9.84 -34.66 -3.45
CA ALA A 375 9.31 -35.33 -2.27
C ALA A 375 9.79 -36.79 -2.19
N GLU A 376 9.83 -37.50 -3.32
CA GLU A 376 10.35 -38.87 -3.40
C GLU A 376 11.86 -38.93 -3.08
N ARG A 377 12.64 -37.94 -3.52
CA ARG A 377 14.07 -37.85 -3.17
C ARG A 377 14.31 -37.57 -1.70
N LEU A 378 13.57 -36.65 -1.10
CA LEU A 378 13.70 -36.34 0.32
C LEU A 378 13.28 -37.52 1.21
N ALA A 379 12.24 -38.26 0.81
CA ALA A 379 11.85 -39.49 1.51
C ALA A 379 12.92 -40.58 1.42
N ALA A 380 13.57 -40.74 0.26
CA ALA A 380 14.68 -41.69 0.11
C ALA A 380 15.92 -41.27 0.91
N GLU A 381 16.22 -39.97 0.98
CA GLU A 381 17.31 -39.44 1.82
C GLU A 381 17.01 -39.64 3.33
N GLU A 382 15.76 -39.48 3.76
CA GLU A 382 15.34 -39.79 5.15
C GLU A 382 15.44 -41.28 5.46
N GLU A 383 15.06 -42.18 4.55
CA GLU A 383 15.20 -43.63 4.72
C GLU A 383 16.68 -44.06 4.78
N GLU A 384 17.55 -43.50 3.92
CA GLU A 384 19.00 -43.76 3.98
C GLU A 384 19.64 -43.25 5.28
N GLU A 385 19.22 -42.08 5.78
CA GLU A 385 19.68 -41.55 7.06
C GLU A 385 19.20 -42.38 8.27
N GLU A 386 18.02 -43.00 8.17
CA GLU A 386 17.45 -43.85 9.23
C GLU A 386 18.14 -45.22 9.25
N ASP A 387 18.41 -45.83 8.09
CA ASP A 387 19.19 -47.08 7.96
C ASP A 387 20.64 -46.90 8.41
N ALA A 388 21.27 -45.75 8.11
CA ALA A 388 22.62 -45.41 8.57
C ALA A 388 22.71 -45.19 10.09
N ARG A 389 21.58 -45.01 10.80
CA ARG A 389 21.53 -44.94 12.27
C ARG A 389 21.31 -46.29 12.93
N LEU A 390 20.84 -47.29 12.19
CA LEU A 390 20.52 -48.64 12.68
C LEU A 390 21.68 -49.64 12.49
N HIS A 391 22.74 -49.26 11.77
CA HIS A 391 23.99 -49.99 11.60
C HIS A 391 25.15 -49.23 12.24
#